data_AF-A0A0R3GER1-F1
#
_entry.id   AF-A0A0R3GER1-F1
#
_cell.length_a   1.000
_cell.length_b   1.000
_cell.length_c   1.000
_cell.angle_alpha   90.00
_cell.angle_beta   90.00
_cell.angle_gamma   90.00
#
_symmetry.space_group_name_H-M   'P 1'
#
loop_
_entity.id
_entity.type
_entity.pdbx_description
1 polymer ?
#
loop_
_entity_poly.entity_id
_entity_poly.type
_entity_poly.pdbx_seq_one_letter_code
_entity_poly.pdbx_strand_id
1 'polypeptide(L)'
;PRFQKLWGTPYNLRKVKCTWNGPSGPRFLYLKLAKEILYTTEDGHDADIDEVYHAVVSAHAYNPMYESAEDVSEWVNSGNFTVYNAGSSGTYKLGYVHGETVDTTVSLPVDASIATVQSALEALPSLGPGNVTVSGTSKQFTVLTPKTCPGMLTVDGGGLAPLAFSITLGTLSYTITIGGQTTAPISFISSATSIRQAIEQLSNIGTGGVSVTGTFFGYVLSFTSGPLAGFLTALFTGKTTAVAPVIRVVANPNTGWFDVWNPTDQDLWPEWELDPAIQWQFPDFAFGQERKWNRPVGADAARMIVTPQLTQLLSVMSDPFMDTYLSADLSNAAGLFNGVEPLYPVPQYTGTEDDPVVMPVVCQGPSGSKATLRQRRFWSAESGLTA
;
A
#
# COMPACT_ATOMS: atom_id res chain seq x y z
N PRO A 1 -47.12 -13.77 -26.54
CA PRO A 1 -47.18 -14.64 -25.33
C PRO A 1 -45.82 -15.08 -24.72
N ARG A 2 -44.77 -14.23 -24.73
CA ARG A 2 -43.47 -14.52 -24.07
C ARG A 2 -43.43 -14.10 -22.58
N PHE A 3 -44.30 -13.18 -22.17
CA PHE A 3 -44.32 -12.65 -20.81
C PHE A 3 -44.79 -13.65 -19.75
N GLN A 4 -45.84 -14.45 -20.01
CA GLN A 4 -46.24 -15.53 -19.09
C GLN A 4 -45.19 -16.65 -18.97
N LYS A 5 -44.38 -16.85 -20.03
CA LYS A 5 -43.24 -17.78 -19.98
C LYS A 5 -42.11 -17.26 -19.08
N LEU A 6 -41.93 -15.94 -19.04
CA LEU A 6 -40.93 -15.25 -18.21
C LEU A 6 -41.38 -15.19 -16.74
N TRP A 7 -42.58 -14.67 -16.48
CA TRP A 7 -43.09 -14.39 -15.14
C TRP A 7 -43.90 -15.53 -14.50
N GLY A 8 -44.18 -16.60 -15.25
CA GLY A 8 -44.99 -17.72 -14.78
C GLY A 8 -46.50 -17.54 -15.00
N THR A 9 -47.28 -18.48 -14.50
CA THR A 9 -48.75 -18.45 -14.56
C THR A 9 -49.31 -17.91 -13.23
N PRO A 10 -50.58 -17.46 -13.18
CA PRO A 10 -51.21 -16.97 -11.95
C PRO A 10 -51.13 -17.96 -10.77
N TYR A 11 -51.02 -19.25 -11.06
CA TYR A 11 -50.89 -20.32 -10.07
C TYR A 11 -49.43 -20.73 -9.77
N ASN A 12 -48.45 -20.20 -10.50
CA ASN A 12 -47.02 -20.47 -10.32
C ASN A 12 -46.17 -19.30 -10.86
N LEU A 13 -46.11 -18.22 -10.08
CA LEU A 13 -45.31 -17.02 -10.40
C LEU A 13 -43.81 -17.31 -10.25
N ARG A 14 -43.05 -17.02 -11.30
CA ARG A 14 -41.59 -17.18 -11.34
C ARG A 14 -40.90 -15.93 -10.81
N LYS A 15 -39.79 -16.13 -10.08
CA LYS A 15 -38.83 -15.05 -9.83
C LYS A 15 -38.08 -14.77 -11.12
N VAL A 16 -38.04 -13.52 -11.54
CA VAL A 16 -37.35 -13.08 -12.76
C VAL A 16 -36.14 -12.27 -12.35
N LYS A 17 -34.95 -12.69 -12.79
CA LYS A 17 -33.74 -11.89 -12.63
C LYS A 17 -33.76 -10.78 -13.68
N CYS A 18 -33.91 -9.54 -13.24
CA CYS A 18 -33.74 -8.37 -14.09
C CYS A 18 -32.31 -7.88 -13.92
N THR A 19 -31.58 -7.74 -15.02
CA THR A 19 -30.20 -7.23 -15.05
C THR A 19 -30.18 -5.90 -15.78
N TRP A 20 -29.47 -4.91 -15.25
CA TRP A 20 -29.25 -3.63 -15.93
C TRP A 20 -27.83 -3.12 -15.65
N ASN A 21 -27.33 -2.19 -16.45
CA ASN A 21 -26.05 -1.53 -16.19
C ASN A 21 -26.32 -0.29 -15.34
N GLY A 22 -25.84 -0.30 -14.09
CA GLY A 22 -25.86 0.86 -13.20
C GLY A 22 -24.59 1.71 -13.33
N PRO A 23 -24.53 2.85 -12.62
CA PRO A 23 -23.36 3.74 -12.63
C PRO A 23 -22.04 3.07 -12.22
N SER A 24 -22.11 2.00 -11.43
CA SER A 24 -20.95 1.24 -10.93
C SER A 24 -20.88 -0.19 -11.49
N GLY A 25 -21.44 -0.44 -12.68
CA GLY A 25 -21.38 -1.73 -13.36
C GLY A 25 -22.70 -2.52 -13.40
N PRO A 26 -22.67 -3.80 -13.81
CA PRO A 26 -23.87 -4.64 -13.92
C PRO A 26 -24.56 -4.85 -12.56
N ARG A 27 -25.86 -4.60 -12.51
CA ARG A 27 -26.74 -4.77 -11.36
C ARG A 27 -27.82 -5.78 -11.69
N PHE A 28 -28.38 -6.42 -10.67
CA PHE A 28 -29.55 -7.25 -10.84
C PHE A 28 -30.50 -7.22 -9.65
N LEU A 29 -31.78 -7.49 -9.91
CA LEU A 29 -32.83 -7.67 -8.91
C LEU A 29 -33.63 -8.91 -9.26
N TYR A 30 -34.07 -9.64 -8.22
CA TYR A 30 -35.11 -10.63 -8.39
C TYR A 30 -36.46 -9.94 -8.26
N LEU A 31 -37.21 -9.95 -9.34
CA LEU A 31 -38.55 -9.40 -9.39
C LEU A 31 -39.57 -10.53 -9.29
N LYS A 32 -40.69 -10.29 -8.60
CA LYS A 32 -41.87 -11.15 -8.62
C LYS A 32 -43.08 -10.30 -9.03
N LEU A 33 -43.93 -10.85 -9.89
CA LEU A 33 -45.13 -10.17 -10.37
C LEU A 33 -45.98 -9.68 -9.18
N ALA A 34 -46.29 -8.38 -9.13
CA ALA A 34 -47.04 -7.77 -8.03
C ALA A 34 -48.56 -7.85 -8.24
N LYS A 35 -49.00 -7.74 -9.49
CA LYS A 35 -50.39 -7.83 -9.96
C LYS A 35 -50.43 -8.55 -11.30
N GLU A 36 -51.61 -8.83 -11.84
CA GLU A 36 -51.75 -9.37 -13.20
C GLU A 36 -51.07 -8.48 -14.25
N ILE A 37 -50.61 -9.09 -15.34
CA ILE A 37 -50.01 -8.37 -16.47
C ILE A 37 -51.12 -7.62 -17.17
N LEU A 38 -51.04 -6.29 -17.16
CA LEU A 38 -51.97 -5.45 -17.91
C LEU A 38 -51.40 -5.23 -19.30
N TYR A 39 -52.17 -5.64 -20.31
CA TYR A 39 -51.91 -5.28 -21.69
C TYR A 39 -52.59 -3.93 -21.92
N THR A 40 -51.79 -2.87 -22.03
CA THR A 40 -52.27 -1.53 -22.30
C THR A 40 -52.43 -1.36 -23.81
N THR A 41 -53.64 -1.02 -24.25
CA THR A 41 -53.89 -0.47 -25.59
C THR A 41 -53.89 1.07 -25.59
N GLU A 42 -53.87 1.68 -24.41
CA GLU A 42 -53.77 3.14 -24.22
C GLU A 42 -52.34 3.60 -24.47
N ASP A 43 -52.03 3.79 -25.75
CA ASP A 43 -51.21 4.88 -26.32
C ASP A 43 -51.06 4.66 -27.85
N GLY A 44 -52.14 4.22 -28.52
CA GLY A 44 -52.17 4.11 -29.98
C GLY A 44 -51.44 2.91 -30.58
N HIS A 45 -50.99 1.95 -29.77
CA HIS A 45 -50.35 0.73 -30.25
C HIS A 45 -51.34 -0.43 -30.32
N ASP A 46 -51.86 -0.67 -31.52
CA ASP A 46 -52.73 -1.81 -31.83
C ASP A 46 -51.88 -3.00 -32.29
N ALA A 47 -51.94 -4.11 -31.56
CA ALA A 47 -51.14 -5.30 -31.83
C ALA A 47 -51.44 -5.95 -33.20
N ASP A 48 -52.63 -5.70 -33.76
CA ASP A 48 -53.00 -6.16 -35.11
C ASP A 48 -52.44 -5.24 -36.22
N ILE A 49 -51.97 -4.04 -35.88
CA ILE A 49 -51.43 -3.04 -36.82
C ILE A 49 -49.90 -2.94 -36.71
N ASP A 50 -49.36 -2.92 -35.48
CA ASP A 50 -47.94 -2.68 -35.21
C ASP A 50 -47.10 -3.96 -35.12
N GLU A 51 -47.73 -5.14 -35.21
CA GLU A 51 -47.12 -6.47 -35.04
C GLU A 51 -46.30 -6.66 -33.74
N VAL A 52 -46.40 -5.74 -32.78
CA VAL A 52 -45.65 -5.73 -31.52
C VAL A 52 -46.60 -5.53 -30.34
N TYR A 53 -46.54 -6.45 -29.38
CA TYR A 53 -47.32 -6.38 -28.14
C TYR A 53 -46.57 -5.56 -27.08
N HIS A 54 -47.16 -4.46 -26.63
CA HIS A 54 -46.72 -3.71 -25.47
C HIS A 54 -47.43 -4.22 -24.20
N ALA A 55 -46.69 -4.40 -23.11
CA ALA A 55 -47.23 -4.83 -21.83
C ALA A 55 -46.53 -4.09 -20.70
N VAL A 56 -47.32 -3.56 -19.75
CA VAL A 56 -46.79 -2.93 -18.54
C VAL A 56 -46.94 -3.92 -17.39
N VAL A 57 -45.83 -4.22 -16.73
CA VAL A 57 -45.80 -5.15 -15.59
C VAL A 57 -45.45 -4.38 -14.32
N SER A 58 -46.34 -4.46 -13.32
CA SER A 58 -46.00 -4.10 -11.95
C SER A 58 -45.38 -5.30 -11.26
N ALA A 59 -44.16 -5.15 -10.72
CA ALA A 59 -43.45 -6.21 -10.01
C ALA A 59 -42.91 -5.69 -8.67
N HIS A 60 -42.90 -6.55 -7.66
CA HIS A 60 -42.21 -6.31 -6.40
C HIS A 60 -40.76 -6.75 -6.53
N ALA A 61 -39.82 -5.90 -6.10
CA ALA A 61 -38.45 -6.31 -5.89
C ALA A 61 -38.39 -7.21 -4.65
N TYR A 62 -37.96 -8.45 -4.84
CA TYR A 62 -37.73 -9.42 -3.77
C TYR A 62 -36.31 -9.21 -3.25
N ASN A 63 -36.18 -8.76 -2.01
CA ASN A 63 -34.92 -8.38 -1.34
C ASN A 63 -34.11 -7.36 -2.15
N PRO A 64 -34.53 -6.08 -2.22
CA PRO A 64 -33.82 -5.07 -3.00
C PRO A 64 -32.39 -4.74 -2.51
N MET A 65 -31.93 -5.36 -1.41
CA MET A 65 -30.72 -5.00 -0.66
C MET A 65 -30.74 -3.50 -0.31
N TYR A 66 -31.20 -3.18 0.89
CA TYR A 66 -31.29 -1.80 1.34
C TYR A 66 -29.90 -1.31 1.74
N GLU A 67 -29.43 -0.25 1.12
CA GLU A 67 -28.14 0.36 1.41
C GLU A 67 -28.32 1.43 2.50
N SER A 68 -27.53 1.35 3.58
CA SER A 68 -27.47 2.45 4.55
C SER A 68 -26.65 3.62 4.01
N ALA A 69 -26.60 4.73 4.75
CA ALA A 69 -25.66 5.79 4.43
C ALA A 69 -24.23 5.24 4.37
N GLU A 70 -23.47 5.67 3.36
CA GLU A 70 -22.07 5.34 3.19
C GLU A 70 -21.26 5.99 4.31
N ASP A 71 -20.41 5.18 4.94
CA ASP A 71 -19.50 5.64 5.98
C ASP A 71 -18.08 5.71 5.40
N VAL A 72 -17.52 6.91 5.38
CA VAL A 72 -16.24 7.22 4.73
C VAL A 72 -15.30 7.80 5.75
N SER A 73 -14.12 7.19 5.87
CA SER A 73 -13.06 7.62 6.77
C SER A 73 -11.77 7.81 5.98
N GLU A 74 -10.95 8.76 6.42
CA GLU A 74 -9.70 9.11 5.75
C GLU A 74 -8.55 9.18 6.75
N TRP A 75 -7.39 8.69 6.33
CA TRP A 75 -6.14 8.87 7.04
C TRP A 75 -5.08 9.42 6.09
N VAL A 76 -4.27 10.37 6.58
CA VAL A 76 -3.22 11.02 5.80
C VAL A 76 -1.87 10.76 6.44
N ASN A 77 -0.93 10.27 5.62
CA ASN A 77 0.42 9.96 6.03
C ASN A 77 1.17 11.23 6.45
N SER A 78 1.78 11.21 7.64
CA SER A 78 2.80 12.21 8.00
C SER A 78 4.13 11.81 7.38
N GLY A 79 5.03 12.76 7.13
CA GLY A 79 6.36 12.42 6.64
C GLY A 79 7.20 11.79 7.74
N ASN A 80 7.84 10.66 7.43
CA ASN A 80 8.78 9.99 8.31
C ASN A 80 9.92 9.42 7.46
N PHE A 81 11.07 10.08 7.46
CA PHE A 81 12.17 9.75 6.57
C PHE A 81 13.46 9.53 7.38
N THR A 82 14.17 8.44 7.13
CA THR A 82 15.53 8.25 7.65
C THR A 82 16.54 8.59 6.56
N VAL A 83 17.49 9.45 6.90
CA VAL A 83 18.66 9.75 6.06
C VAL A 83 19.87 9.03 6.62
N TYR A 84 20.54 8.28 5.76
CA TYR A 84 21.81 7.60 6.05
C TYR A 84 22.92 8.29 5.27
N ASN A 85 23.95 8.76 5.96
CA ASN A 85 25.08 9.49 5.40
C ASN A 85 26.40 8.82 5.82
N ALA A 86 27.09 8.19 4.88
CA ALA A 86 28.45 7.67 5.05
C ALA A 86 29.52 8.50 4.32
N GLY A 87 29.20 9.72 3.89
CA GLY A 87 30.22 10.62 3.37
C GLY A 87 31.31 10.87 4.42
N SER A 88 32.57 10.91 3.98
CA SER A 88 33.73 11.22 4.82
C SER A 88 34.14 12.69 4.73
N SER A 89 33.87 13.34 3.60
CA SER A 89 34.13 14.76 3.35
C SER A 89 33.19 15.30 2.26
N GLY A 90 33.17 16.63 2.08
CA GLY A 90 32.37 17.30 1.07
C GLY A 90 31.02 17.80 1.60
N THR A 91 30.09 18.00 0.67
CA THR A 91 28.76 18.56 0.98
C THR A 91 27.65 17.80 0.27
N TYR A 92 26.44 17.82 0.83
CA TYR A 92 25.23 17.28 0.22
C TYR A 92 24.10 18.31 0.25
N LYS A 93 23.04 18.07 -0.49
CA LYS A 93 21.78 18.82 -0.38
C LYS A 93 20.64 17.87 -0.12
N LEU A 94 19.78 18.21 0.82
CA LEU A 94 18.47 17.60 0.94
C LEU A 94 17.48 18.33 0.04
N GLY A 95 16.63 17.57 -0.63
CA GLY A 95 15.53 18.08 -1.43
C GLY A 95 14.18 17.69 -0.85
N TYR A 96 13.15 18.46 -1.16
CA TYR A 96 11.76 18.14 -0.84
C TYR A 96 10.90 18.32 -2.08
N VAL A 97 10.26 17.23 -2.51
CA VAL A 97 9.56 17.15 -3.79
C VAL A 97 8.07 17.01 -3.56
N HIS A 98 7.28 17.88 -4.18
CA HIS A 98 5.82 17.80 -4.20
C HIS A 98 5.29 18.17 -5.58
N GLY A 99 4.75 17.19 -6.31
CA GLY A 99 4.38 17.36 -7.71
C GLY A 99 5.60 17.77 -8.56
N GLU A 100 5.48 18.88 -9.27
CA GLU A 100 6.58 19.45 -10.06
C GLU A 100 7.53 20.35 -9.24
N THR A 101 7.17 20.67 -7.99
CA THR A 101 7.98 21.53 -7.13
C THR A 101 9.11 20.73 -6.51
N VAL A 102 10.34 21.21 -6.66
CA VAL A 102 11.54 20.62 -6.07
C VAL A 102 12.31 21.70 -5.34
N ASP A 103 12.15 21.75 -4.02
CA ASP A 103 12.95 22.64 -3.18
C ASP A 103 14.22 21.94 -2.74
N THR A 104 15.35 22.66 -2.73
CA THR A 104 16.62 22.11 -2.25
C THR A 104 17.27 23.02 -1.24
N THR A 105 17.86 22.41 -0.23
CA THR A 105 18.62 23.11 0.80
C THR A 105 19.88 23.75 0.22
N VAL A 106 20.43 24.71 0.95
CA VAL A 106 21.83 25.11 0.76
C VAL A 106 22.77 23.92 0.95
N SER A 107 23.98 23.99 0.42
CA SER A 107 24.96 22.91 0.60
C SER A 107 25.26 22.69 2.09
N LEU A 108 24.96 21.48 2.57
CA LEU A 108 25.20 21.03 3.93
C LEU A 108 26.56 20.31 4.00
N PRO A 109 27.46 20.69 4.94
CA PRO A 109 28.64 19.90 5.23
C PRO A 109 28.29 18.47 5.63
N VAL A 110 29.17 17.52 5.30
CA VAL A 110 28.97 16.08 5.59
C VAL A 110 28.77 15.74 7.07
N ASP A 111 29.20 16.64 7.96
CA ASP A 111 29.15 16.55 9.41
C ASP A 111 28.26 17.64 10.02
N ALA A 112 27.41 18.30 9.21
CA ALA A 112 26.46 19.31 9.66
C ALA A 112 25.67 18.83 10.89
N SER A 113 25.59 19.69 11.90
CA SER A 113 24.83 19.40 13.10
C SER A 113 23.34 19.21 12.79
N ILE A 114 22.63 18.43 13.61
CA ILE A 114 21.18 18.23 13.42
C ILE A 114 20.41 19.55 13.43
N ALA A 115 20.82 20.52 14.25
CA ALA A 115 20.22 21.85 14.27
C ALA A 115 20.43 22.61 12.95
N THR A 116 21.62 22.49 12.34
CA THR A 116 21.93 23.06 11.02
C THR A 116 21.08 22.41 9.93
N VAL A 117 20.94 21.07 9.96
CA VAL A 117 20.11 20.32 9.01
C VAL A 117 18.64 20.73 9.15
N GLN A 118 18.12 20.81 10.37
CA GLN A 118 16.75 21.26 10.61
C GLN A 118 16.51 22.69 10.10
N SER A 119 17.40 23.62 10.44
CA SER A 119 17.29 25.02 9.99
C SER A 119 17.31 25.13 8.46
N ALA A 120 18.10 24.30 7.78
CA ALA A 120 18.16 24.28 6.32
C ALA A 120 16.88 23.72 5.70
N LEU A 121 16.28 22.68 6.28
CA LEU A 121 14.99 22.13 5.83
C LEU A 121 13.83 23.10 6.10
N GLU A 122 13.81 23.75 7.26
CA GLU A 122 12.81 24.78 7.61
C GLU A 122 12.88 26.02 6.70
N ALA A 123 14.04 26.27 6.08
CA ALA A 123 14.19 27.34 5.10
C ALA A 123 13.58 27.00 3.72
N LEU A 124 13.18 25.75 3.47
CA LEU A 124 12.54 25.36 2.21
C LEU A 124 11.11 25.90 2.14
N PRO A 125 10.70 26.56 1.04
CA PRO A 125 9.34 27.09 0.88
C PRO A 125 8.23 26.05 1.09
N SER A 126 8.44 24.80 0.63
CA SER A 126 7.46 23.71 0.76
C SER A 126 7.30 23.18 2.18
N LEU A 127 8.27 23.43 3.07
CA LEU A 127 8.21 23.00 4.46
C LEU A 127 7.88 24.19 5.37
N GLY A 128 8.65 25.27 5.28
CA GLY A 128 8.53 26.44 6.14
C GLY A 128 9.01 26.22 7.58
N PRO A 129 9.13 27.31 8.36
CA PRO A 129 9.67 27.26 9.72
C PRO A 129 8.74 26.51 10.68
N GLY A 130 9.32 25.70 11.58
CA GLY A 130 8.60 24.96 12.62
C GLY A 130 7.84 23.71 12.15
N ASN A 131 7.91 23.36 10.86
CA ASN A 131 7.23 22.19 10.29
C ASN A 131 8.17 20.99 10.09
N VAL A 132 9.36 21.02 10.69
CA VAL A 132 10.33 19.94 10.55
C VAL A 132 10.93 19.61 11.91
N THR A 133 10.90 18.34 12.27
CA THR A 133 11.66 17.84 13.42
C THR A 133 12.75 16.92 12.91
N VAL A 134 14.02 17.26 13.20
CA VAL A 134 15.16 16.40 12.88
C VAL A 134 15.75 15.83 14.16
N SER A 135 15.96 14.52 14.21
CA SER A 135 16.53 13.82 15.37
C SER A 135 17.60 12.80 14.94
N GLY A 136 18.55 12.49 15.83
CA GLY A 136 19.63 11.54 15.57
C GLY A 136 21.01 12.19 15.50
N THR A 137 21.83 11.78 14.53
CA THR A 137 23.23 12.21 14.35
C THR A 137 23.50 12.64 12.91
N SER A 138 24.59 13.36 12.64
CA SER A 138 24.95 13.80 11.28
C SER A 138 25.16 12.67 10.27
N LYS A 139 25.36 11.42 10.74
CA LYS A 139 25.53 10.22 9.91
C LYS A 139 24.24 9.41 9.76
N GLN A 140 23.30 9.55 10.68
CA GLN A 140 21.99 8.91 10.60
C GLN A 140 20.98 9.75 11.37
N PHE A 141 19.99 10.29 10.67
CA PHE A 141 18.96 11.13 11.27
C PHE A 141 17.60 10.86 10.67
N THR A 142 16.56 11.10 11.48
CA THR A 142 15.16 11.02 11.09
C THR A 142 14.61 12.42 10.90
N VAL A 143 13.87 12.61 9.82
CA VAL A 143 13.14 13.84 9.48
C VAL A 143 11.66 13.52 9.55
N LEU A 144 10.94 14.21 10.44
CA LEU A 144 9.50 14.17 10.53
C LEU A 144 8.90 15.45 9.92
N THR A 145 7.90 15.30 9.06
CA THR A 145 7.14 16.43 8.49
C THR A 145 5.65 16.24 8.75
N PRO A 146 4.88 17.31 9.01
CA PRO A 146 3.46 17.20 9.24
C PRO A 146 2.72 16.90 7.93
N LYS A 147 1.53 16.29 8.03
CA LYS A 147 0.63 16.06 6.89
C LYS A 147 0.22 17.32 6.14
N THR A 148 0.34 18.50 6.76
CA THR A 148 0.06 19.81 6.13
C THR A 148 1.14 20.24 5.14
N CYS A 149 2.30 19.60 5.17
CA CYS A 149 3.39 19.78 4.21
C CYS A 149 3.53 18.46 3.43
N PRO A 150 2.80 18.28 2.31
CA PRO A 150 2.89 17.07 1.51
C PRO A 150 4.19 17.05 0.69
N GLY A 151 4.78 15.86 0.50
CA GLY A 151 5.98 15.70 -0.29
C GLY A 151 6.91 14.56 0.15
N MET A 152 7.93 14.33 -0.67
CA MET A 152 8.96 13.32 -0.46
C MET A 152 10.30 13.98 -0.18
N LEU A 153 10.99 13.53 0.87
CA LEU A 153 12.38 13.90 1.11
C LEU A 153 13.29 13.18 0.11
N THR A 154 14.19 13.92 -0.52
CA THR A 154 15.20 13.41 -1.44
C THR A 154 16.58 13.90 -1.02
N VAL A 155 17.63 13.35 -1.62
CA VAL A 155 19.00 13.78 -1.35
C VAL A 155 19.83 13.79 -2.62
N ASP A 156 20.59 14.86 -2.77
CA ASP A 156 21.68 14.97 -3.74
C ASP A 156 23.02 14.88 -3.00
N GLY A 157 23.69 13.75 -3.20
CA GLY A 157 25.02 13.45 -2.64
C GLY A 157 26.17 13.75 -3.60
N GLY A 158 25.94 14.41 -4.74
CA GLY A 158 26.96 14.60 -5.78
C GLY A 158 28.22 15.36 -5.33
N GLY A 159 28.13 16.14 -4.25
CA GLY A 159 29.26 16.86 -3.64
C GLY A 159 30.00 16.10 -2.54
N LEU A 160 29.60 14.87 -2.22
CA LEU A 160 30.26 14.04 -1.22
C LEU A 160 31.37 13.20 -1.85
N ALA A 161 32.46 13.02 -1.11
CA ALA A 161 33.51 12.08 -1.52
C ALA A 161 32.92 10.65 -1.58
N PRO A 162 33.13 9.91 -2.68
CA PRO A 162 32.52 8.59 -2.89
C PRO A 162 32.94 7.59 -1.81
N LEU A 163 32.04 6.64 -1.50
CA LEU A 163 32.37 5.57 -0.58
C LEU A 163 33.29 4.61 -1.32
N ALA A 164 34.57 4.65 -0.98
CA ALA A 164 35.51 3.68 -1.50
C ALA A 164 35.23 2.32 -0.83
N PHE A 165 34.88 1.33 -1.64
CA PHE A 165 35.02 -0.08 -1.30
C PHE A 165 36.35 -0.57 -1.86
N SER A 166 37.19 -1.19 -1.04
CA SER A 166 38.41 -1.85 -1.52
C SER A 166 38.76 -3.08 -0.71
N ILE A 167 39.46 -4.02 -1.36
CA ILE A 167 40.03 -5.19 -0.71
C ILE A 167 41.54 -5.11 -0.88
N THR A 168 42.26 -5.28 0.22
CA THR A 168 43.72 -5.37 0.22
C THR A 168 44.13 -6.79 0.57
N LEU A 169 44.92 -7.40 -0.31
CA LEU A 169 45.45 -8.74 -0.09
C LEU A 169 46.70 -8.67 0.80
N GLY A 170 46.76 -9.56 1.78
CA GLY A 170 47.96 -9.93 2.52
C GLY A 170 48.43 -11.33 2.13
N THR A 171 49.42 -11.87 2.86
CA THR A 171 50.03 -13.17 2.53
C THR A 171 49.08 -14.36 2.73
N LEU A 172 48.30 -14.36 3.81
CA LEU A 172 47.34 -15.43 4.18
C LEU A 172 45.96 -14.88 4.58
N SER A 173 45.74 -13.60 4.32
CA SER A 173 44.56 -12.86 4.74
C SER A 173 44.26 -11.74 3.75
N TYR A 174 43.13 -11.10 3.93
CA TYR A 174 42.76 -9.86 3.26
C TYR A 174 42.08 -8.93 4.26
N THR A 175 42.05 -7.64 3.95
CA THR A 175 41.23 -6.66 4.66
C THR A 175 40.21 -6.07 3.69
N ILE A 176 39.05 -5.72 4.22
CA ILE A 176 38.01 -5.01 3.48
C ILE A 176 37.98 -3.58 4.04
N THR A 177 38.09 -2.59 3.15
CA THR A 177 37.94 -1.18 3.49
C THR A 177 36.64 -0.65 2.90
N ILE A 178 35.78 -0.10 3.75
CA ILE A 178 34.50 0.48 3.38
C ILE A 178 34.43 1.88 3.97
N GLY A 179 34.35 2.91 3.13
CA GLY A 179 34.20 4.29 3.59
C GLY A 179 35.35 4.74 4.49
N GLY A 180 36.57 4.28 4.22
CA GLY A 180 37.77 4.60 4.99
C GLY A 180 37.95 3.78 6.28
N GLN A 181 37.01 2.91 6.65
CA GLN A 181 37.18 1.97 7.76
C GLN A 181 37.61 0.60 7.24
N THR A 182 38.65 0.05 7.84
CA THR A 182 39.25 -1.22 7.43
C THR A 182 38.98 -2.28 8.49
N THR A 183 38.50 -3.45 8.08
CA THR A 183 38.33 -4.59 8.99
C THR A 183 39.68 -5.05 9.54
N ALA A 184 39.66 -5.77 10.67
CA ALA A 184 40.79 -6.61 11.03
C ALA A 184 41.12 -7.61 9.89
N PRO A 185 42.35 -8.14 9.80
CA PRO A 185 42.71 -9.14 8.79
C PRO A 185 41.80 -10.37 8.86
N ILE A 186 41.18 -10.71 7.73
CA ILE A 186 40.28 -11.85 7.55
C ILE A 186 41.06 -12.94 6.84
N SER A 187 41.02 -14.17 7.36
CA SER A 187 41.71 -15.30 6.73
C SER A 187 41.03 -15.68 5.41
N PHE A 188 41.81 -16.16 4.42
CA PHE A 188 41.25 -16.70 3.17
C PHE A 188 40.29 -17.88 3.37
N ILE A 189 40.40 -18.59 4.50
CA ILE A 189 39.53 -19.72 4.85
C ILE A 189 38.42 -19.33 5.84
N SER A 190 38.24 -18.04 6.14
CA SER A 190 37.17 -17.57 7.03
C SER A 190 35.80 -17.89 6.44
N SER A 191 34.86 -18.28 7.32
CA SER A 191 33.46 -18.54 6.97
C SER A 191 32.69 -17.26 6.63
N ALA A 192 31.57 -17.37 5.93
CA ALA A 192 30.64 -16.26 5.68
C ALA A 192 30.25 -15.52 6.98
N THR A 193 30.00 -16.28 8.05
CA THR A 193 29.65 -15.72 9.36
C THR A 193 30.79 -14.89 9.95
N SER A 194 32.03 -15.36 9.84
CA SER A 194 33.20 -14.63 10.34
C SER A 194 33.45 -13.35 9.54
N ILE A 195 33.25 -13.39 8.22
CA ILE A 195 33.35 -12.21 7.33
C ILE A 195 32.28 -11.20 7.71
N ARG A 196 31.02 -11.64 7.87
CA ARG A 196 29.92 -10.78 8.32
C ARG A 196 30.27 -10.07 9.62
N GLN A 197 30.69 -10.81 10.64
CA GLN A 197 31.06 -10.23 11.94
C GLN A 197 32.19 -9.20 11.83
N ALA A 198 33.21 -9.45 11.00
CA ALA A 198 34.30 -8.51 10.80
C ALA A 198 33.84 -7.18 10.18
N ILE A 199 32.85 -7.24 9.28
CA ILE A 199 32.29 -6.04 8.62
C ILE A 199 31.30 -5.31 9.53
N GLU A 200 30.48 -6.03 10.30
CA GLU A 200 29.55 -5.44 11.27
C GLU A 200 30.26 -4.68 12.41
N GLN A 201 31.56 -4.93 12.63
CA GLN A 201 32.38 -4.15 13.55
C GLN A 201 32.77 -2.76 13.01
N LEU A 202 32.64 -2.52 11.70
CA LEU A 202 32.85 -1.20 11.16
C LEU A 202 31.70 -0.29 11.62
N SER A 203 32.05 0.87 12.19
CA SER A 203 31.05 1.79 12.78
C SER A 203 30.10 2.41 11.74
N ASN A 204 30.46 2.37 10.46
CA ASN A 204 29.60 2.80 9.36
C ASN A 204 28.65 1.71 8.83
N ILE A 205 28.75 0.46 9.30
CA ILE A 205 27.86 -0.66 8.93
C ILE A 205 27.01 -1.09 10.13
N GLY A 206 27.64 -1.39 11.27
CA GLY A 206 26.96 -1.86 12.48
C GLY A 206 26.38 -3.28 12.37
N THR A 207 25.83 -3.77 13.50
CA THR A 207 25.24 -5.12 13.59
C THR A 207 24.02 -5.27 12.71
N GLY A 208 23.94 -6.38 11.96
CA GLY A 208 22.84 -6.66 11.03
C GLY A 208 22.86 -5.81 9.75
N GLY A 209 23.94 -5.05 9.52
CA GLY A 209 24.07 -4.18 8.36
C GLY A 209 24.54 -4.86 7.07
N VAL A 210 24.96 -6.13 7.13
CA VAL A 210 25.39 -6.90 5.96
C VAL A 210 25.00 -8.36 6.06
N SER A 211 24.50 -8.91 4.96
CA SER A 211 24.38 -10.35 4.72
C SER A 211 25.55 -10.81 3.86
N VAL A 212 26.17 -11.93 4.26
CA VAL A 212 27.26 -12.56 3.51
C VAL A 212 26.82 -13.95 3.12
N THR A 213 26.75 -14.22 1.82
CA THR A 213 26.37 -15.52 1.27
C THR A 213 27.57 -16.17 0.60
N GLY A 214 27.90 -17.41 1.00
CA GLY A 214 28.91 -18.21 0.32
C GLY A 214 28.42 -18.67 -1.05
N THR A 215 29.29 -18.61 -2.04
CA THR A 215 29.08 -19.11 -3.40
C THR A 215 30.23 -20.05 -3.76
N PHE A 216 30.10 -20.73 -4.90
CA PHE A 216 31.16 -21.62 -5.39
C PHE A 216 32.50 -20.88 -5.66
N PHE A 217 32.44 -19.57 -5.93
CA PHE A 217 33.60 -18.77 -6.33
C PHE A 217 34.07 -17.76 -5.26
N GLY A 218 33.47 -17.76 -4.07
CA GLY A 218 33.77 -16.80 -3.03
C GLY A 218 32.52 -16.39 -2.25
N TYR A 219 32.42 -15.12 -1.88
CA TYR A 219 31.31 -14.60 -1.07
C TYR A 219 30.56 -13.50 -1.82
N VAL A 220 29.28 -13.33 -1.55
CA VAL A 220 28.49 -12.18 -2.00
C VAL A 220 28.06 -11.40 -0.76
N LEU A 221 28.35 -10.12 -0.75
CA LEU A 221 27.92 -9.19 0.28
C LEU A 221 26.69 -8.45 -0.22
N SER A 222 25.65 -8.46 0.60
CA SER A 222 24.45 -7.64 0.42
C SER A 222 24.28 -6.78 1.65
N PHE A 223 24.45 -5.47 1.51
CA PHE A 223 24.23 -4.56 2.62
C PHE A 223 22.72 -4.39 2.83
N THR A 224 22.27 -4.66 4.04
CA THR A 224 20.84 -4.75 4.41
C THR A 224 20.34 -3.47 5.07
N SER A 225 21.24 -2.65 5.58
CA SER A 225 20.90 -1.36 6.20
C SER A 225 21.99 -0.31 5.93
N GLY A 226 21.74 0.92 6.38
CA GLY A 226 22.69 2.00 6.23
C GLY A 226 22.74 2.60 4.82
N PRO A 227 23.76 3.43 4.56
CA PRO A 227 23.91 4.15 3.28
C PRO A 227 24.26 3.23 2.11
N LEU A 228 24.75 2.02 2.40
CA LEU A 228 25.00 0.99 1.40
C LEU A 228 23.83 0.03 1.20
N ALA A 229 22.70 0.18 1.88
CA ALA A 229 21.58 -0.76 1.76
C ALA A 229 21.17 -0.99 0.29
N GLY A 230 21.14 -2.25 -0.15
CA GLY A 230 20.88 -2.64 -1.54
C GLY A 230 22.11 -2.64 -2.45
N PHE A 231 23.27 -2.23 -1.97
CA PHE A 231 24.55 -2.39 -2.66
C PHE A 231 25.00 -3.84 -2.55
N LEU A 232 25.22 -4.47 -3.71
CA LEU A 232 25.67 -5.84 -3.81
C LEU A 232 27.10 -5.87 -4.34
N THR A 233 27.99 -6.55 -3.63
CA THR A 233 29.37 -6.76 -4.08
C THR A 233 29.69 -8.24 -4.02
N ALA A 234 30.07 -8.79 -5.16
CA ALA A 234 30.66 -10.12 -5.23
C ALA A 234 32.14 -10.04 -4.82
N LEU A 235 32.49 -10.75 -3.76
CA LEU A 235 33.85 -10.98 -3.31
C LEU A 235 34.42 -12.20 -4.04
N PHE A 236 35.03 -11.94 -5.19
CA PHE A 236 36.01 -12.86 -5.75
C PHE A 236 37.36 -12.58 -5.07
N THR A 237 38.26 -13.55 -4.99
CA THR A 237 39.58 -13.48 -4.31
C THR A 237 40.59 -12.50 -4.96
N GLY A 238 40.13 -11.35 -5.46
CA GLY A 238 40.92 -10.32 -6.12
C GLY A 238 40.48 -8.90 -5.74
N LYS A 239 41.33 -7.93 -6.12
CA LYS A 239 41.12 -6.49 -5.90
C LYS A 239 39.85 -6.04 -6.62
N THR A 240 38.88 -5.53 -5.87
CA THR A 240 37.73 -4.80 -6.43
C THR A 240 37.71 -3.37 -5.91
N THR A 241 37.24 -2.45 -6.73
CA THR A 241 36.98 -1.07 -6.34
C THR A 241 35.62 -0.70 -6.88
N ALA A 242 34.72 -0.30 -5.99
CA ALA A 242 33.39 0.12 -6.38
C ALA A 242 33.03 1.42 -5.65
N VAL A 243 32.20 2.22 -6.32
CA VAL A 243 31.69 3.49 -5.83
C VAL A 243 30.19 3.33 -5.63
N ALA A 244 29.74 3.51 -4.38
CA ALA A 244 28.34 3.47 -4.00
C ALA A 244 27.83 4.88 -3.65
N PRO A 245 26.51 5.13 -3.75
CA PRO A 245 25.93 6.34 -3.19
C PRO A 245 26.25 6.42 -1.70
N VAL A 246 26.79 7.56 -1.29
CA VAL A 246 27.28 7.82 0.08
C VAL A 246 26.21 8.37 1.00
N ILE A 247 25.07 8.73 0.44
CA ILE A 247 23.93 9.22 1.20
C ILE A 247 22.64 8.71 0.57
N ARG A 248 21.66 8.37 1.41
CA ARG A 248 20.37 7.80 0.99
C ARG A 248 19.26 8.29 1.90
N VAL A 249 18.09 8.52 1.32
CA VAL A 249 16.83 8.72 2.05
C VAL A 249 15.98 7.47 1.95
N VAL A 250 15.35 7.10 3.07
CA VAL A 250 14.40 6.01 3.18
C VAL A 250 13.13 6.55 3.81
N ALA A 251 11.99 6.42 3.13
CA ALA A 251 10.69 6.64 3.78
C ALA A 251 10.44 5.46 4.74
N ASN A 252 10.21 5.77 6.01
CA ASN A 252 9.84 4.79 7.01
C ASN A 252 8.32 4.54 6.94
N PRO A 253 7.85 3.33 7.24
CA PRO A 253 6.43 3.05 7.30
C PRO A 253 5.77 3.80 8.48
N ASN A 254 4.58 4.35 8.24
CA ASN A 254 3.68 4.86 9.28
C ASN A 254 2.37 4.07 9.26
N THR A 255 1.76 3.90 10.43
CA THR A 255 0.49 3.18 10.57
C THR A 255 -0.65 4.16 10.82
N GLY A 256 -1.68 4.09 9.98
CA GLY A 256 -3.00 4.65 10.23
C GLY A 256 -3.94 3.59 10.77
N TRP A 257 -5.03 4.01 11.40
CA TRP A 257 -6.03 3.12 11.97
C TRP A 257 -7.42 3.57 11.54
N PHE A 258 -8.26 2.60 11.19
CA PHE A 258 -9.63 2.81 10.77
C PHE A 258 -10.58 2.00 11.65
N ASP A 259 -11.69 2.61 12.01
CA ASP A 259 -12.75 1.97 12.75
C ASP A 259 -13.68 1.23 11.78
N VAL A 260 -13.82 -0.08 11.97
CA VAL A 260 -14.57 -0.96 11.09
C VAL A 260 -15.61 -1.72 11.87
N TRP A 261 -16.87 -1.64 11.45
CA TRP A 261 -17.94 -2.42 12.03
C TRP A 261 -19.05 -2.69 11.02
N ASN A 262 -19.70 -3.82 11.20
CA ASN A 262 -20.80 -4.28 10.38
C ASN A 262 -21.99 -4.65 11.27
N PRO A 263 -22.96 -3.74 11.47
CA PRO A 263 -24.16 -4.03 12.24
C PRO A 263 -25.20 -4.82 11.44
N THR A 264 -24.94 -5.10 10.15
CA THR A 264 -25.94 -5.61 9.22
C THR A 264 -26.04 -7.13 9.19
N ASP A 265 -27.11 -7.61 8.54
CA ASP A 265 -27.33 -9.01 8.22
C ASP A 265 -26.73 -9.45 6.88
N GLN A 266 -25.90 -8.60 6.26
CA GLN A 266 -25.08 -8.96 5.10
C GLN A 266 -23.59 -8.82 5.43
N ASP A 267 -22.76 -9.51 4.66
CA ASP A 267 -21.31 -9.36 4.76
C ASP A 267 -20.89 -7.99 4.22
N LEU A 268 -20.03 -7.28 4.96
CA LEU A 268 -19.50 -5.98 4.56
C LEU A 268 -18.16 -6.20 3.83
N TRP A 269 -18.05 -5.63 2.64
CA TRP A 269 -16.83 -5.62 1.83
C TRP A 269 -16.20 -4.23 1.87
N PRO A 270 -15.10 -4.04 2.64
CA PRO A 270 -14.39 -2.75 2.70
C PRO A 270 -13.87 -2.31 1.32
N GLU A 271 -14.12 -1.07 0.93
CA GLU A 271 -13.53 -0.47 -0.27
C GLU A 271 -12.41 0.50 0.14
N TRP A 272 -11.25 0.37 -0.48
CA TRP A 272 -10.10 1.23 -0.18
C TRP A 272 -9.73 2.10 -1.37
N GLU A 273 -9.33 3.35 -1.11
CA GLU A 273 -8.65 4.20 -2.09
C GLU A 273 -7.28 4.56 -1.51
N LEU A 274 -6.22 4.30 -2.27
CA LEU A 274 -4.83 4.47 -1.82
C LEU A 274 -4.09 5.38 -2.81
N ASP A 275 -3.62 6.53 -2.32
CA ASP A 275 -2.83 7.48 -3.10
C ASP A 275 -1.47 6.90 -3.53
N PRO A 276 -0.79 7.52 -4.52
CA PRO A 276 0.58 7.16 -4.88
C PRO A 276 1.52 7.13 -3.66
N ALA A 277 2.25 6.03 -3.52
CA ALA A 277 3.23 5.79 -2.46
C ALA A 277 4.24 4.71 -2.90
N ILE A 278 5.34 4.59 -2.15
CA ILE A 278 6.34 3.53 -2.40
C ILE A 278 5.71 2.16 -2.12
N GLN A 279 4.89 2.05 -1.08
CA GLN A 279 4.17 0.84 -0.73
C GLN A 279 3.05 1.17 0.25
N TRP A 280 1.92 0.49 0.10
CA TRP A 280 0.89 0.39 1.12
C TRP A 280 0.77 -1.04 1.63
N GLN A 281 0.25 -1.18 2.85
CA GLN A 281 -0.31 -2.43 3.33
C GLN A 281 -1.70 -2.15 3.87
N PHE A 282 -2.70 -2.89 3.41
CA PHE A 282 -4.08 -2.76 3.87
C PHE A 282 -4.61 -4.10 4.40
N PRO A 283 -5.59 -4.08 5.31
CA PRO A 283 -5.99 -5.26 6.07
C PRO A 283 -6.99 -6.12 5.28
N ASP A 284 -6.84 -7.45 5.41
CA ASP A 284 -7.79 -8.47 4.94
C ASP A 284 -7.94 -9.54 6.03
N PHE A 285 -8.44 -9.14 7.19
CA PHE A 285 -8.51 -10.00 8.37
C PHE A 285 -9.57 -11.09 8.19
N ALA A 286 -9.25 -12.31 8.59
CA ALA A 286 -10.13 -13.44 8.34
C ALA A 286 -11.39 -13.51 9.20
N PHE A 287 -11.39 -12.90 10.39
CA PHE A 287 -12.49 -13.03 11.35
C PHE A 287 -12.90 -14.50 11.62
N GLY A 288 -11.94 -15.43 11.63
CA GLY A 288 -12.20 -16.86 11.85
C GLY A 288 -12.70 -17.63 10.61
N GLN A 289 -12.74 -16.99 9.43
CA GLN A 289 -13.27 -17.57 8.20
C GLN A 289 -12.23 -18.41 7.42
N GLU A 290 -11.02 -18.62 7.95
CA GLU A 290 -9.91 -19.30 7.26
C GLU A 290 -10.29 -20.71 6.76
N ARG A 291 -11.18 -21.39 7.50
CA ARG A 291 -11.66 -22.72 7.13
C ARG A 291 -12.43 -22.76 5.81
N LYS A 292 -13.10 -21.66 5.41
CA LYS A 292 -13.79 -21.55 4.11
C LYS A 292 -12.79 -21.69 2.96
N TRP A 293 -11.52 -21.37 3.20
CA TRP A 293 -10.44 -21.35 2.22
C TRP A 293 -9.39 -22.45 2.45
N ASN A 294 -9.70 -23.47 3.25
CA ASN A 294 -8.76 -24.54 3.64
C ASN A 294 -7.46 -24.03 4.30
N ARG A 295 -7.55 -22.92 5.04
CA ARG A 295 -6.41 -22.33 5.76
C ARG A 295 -6.50 -22.63 7.26
N PRO A 296 -5.37 -22.73 7.98
CA PRO A 296 -5.38 -22.95 9.43
C PRO A 296 -6.08 -21.80 10.17
N VAL A 297 -6.82 -22.13 11.22
CA VAL A 297 -7.51 -21.12 12.06
C VAL A 297 -6.47 -20.18 12.68
N GLY A 298 -6.71 -18.87 12.56
CA GLY A 298 -5.82 -17.83 13.06
C GLY A 298 -4.65 -17.49 12.15
N ALA A 299 -4.47 -18.22 11.03
CA ALA A 299 -3.37 -17.94 10.10
C ALA A 299 -3.48 -16.56 9.45
N ASP A 300 -4.71 -16.06 9.29
CA ASP A 300 -5.00 -14.79 8.62
C ASP A 300 -5.68 -13.77 9.56
N ALA A 301 -5.54 -13.95 10.89
CA ALA A 301 -6.11 -13.04 11.88
C ALA A 301 -5.55 -11.60 11.79
N ALA A 302 -4.33 -11.46 11.25
CA ALA A 302 -3.67 -10.17 11.00
C ALA A 302 -3.13 -10.09 9.55
N ARG A 303 -3.83 -10.71 8.59
CA ARG A 303 -3.42 -10.70 7.17
C ARG A 303 -3.46 -9.27 6.64
N MET A 304 -2.32 -8.84 6.11
CA MET A 304 -2.14 -7.56 5.42
C MET A 304 -1.76 -7.84 3.97
N ILE A 305 -2.45 -7.20 3.02
CA ILE A 305 -2.08 -7.23 1.61
C ILE A 305 -1.11 -6.10 1.35
N VAL A 306 0.04 -6.43 0.78
CA VAL A 306 1.10 -5.47 0.43
C VAL A 306 0.93 -5.06 -1.01
N THR A 307 0.88 -3.75 -1.28
CA THR A 307 0.80 -3.23 -2.65
C THR A 307 2.19 -3.22 -3.31
N PRO A 308 2.25 -3.34 -4.64
CA PRO A 308 3.40 -2.82 -5.38
C PRO A 308 3.54 -1.30 -5.17
N GLN A 309 4.62 -0.73 -5.70
CA GLN A 309 4.74 0.73 -5.78
C GLN A 309 3.60 1.31 -6.61
N LEU A 310 2.93 2.31 -6.03
CA LEU A 310 1.81 2.99 -6.68
C LEU A 310 2.27 4.32 -7.26
N THR A 311 2.11 4.49 -8.57
CA THR A 311 2.38 5.75 -9.28
C THR A 311 1.12 6.57 -9.54
N GLN A 312 -0.04 5.97 -9.34
CA GLN A 312 -1.37 6.57 -9.48
C GLN A 312 -2.28 6.04 -8.36
N LEU A 313 -3.43 6.69 -8.17
CA LEU A 313 -4.45 6.24 -7.22
C LEU A 313 -4.86 4.79 -7.54
N LEU A 314 -4.96 3.97 -6.51
CA LEU A 314 -5.49 2.61 -6.58
C LEU A 314 -6.81 2.54 -5.81
N SER A 315 -7.86 2.08 -6.48
CA SER A 315 -9.11 1.65 -5.87
C SER A 315 -9.07 0.14 -5.64
N VAL A 316 -9.36 -0.29 -4.42
CA VAL A 316 -9.50 -1.70 -4.04
C VAL A 316 -10.96 -1.99 -3.72
N MET A 317 -11.60 -2.79 -4.56
CA MET A 317 -12.94 -3.31 -4.33
C MET A 317 -12.82 -4.72 -3.76
N SER A 318 -13.04 -4.91 -2.46
CA SER A 318 -12.86 -6.25 -1.86
C SER A 318 -13.97 -7.24 -2.22
N ASP A 319 -15.11 -6.77 -2.73
CA ASP A 319 -16.21 -7.63 -3.18
C ASP A 319 -15.75 -8.54 -4.33
N PRO A 320 -15.84 -9.88 -4.19
CA PRO A 320 -15.37 -10.84 -5.19
C PRO A 320 -16.16 -10.79 -6.50
N PHE A 321 -17.29 -10.08 -6.57
CA PHE A 321 -18.05 -9.88 -7.80
C PHE A 321 -17.66 -8.61 -8.58
N MET A 322 -16.69 -7.82 -8.07
CA MET A 322 -16.19 -6.61 -8.70
C MET A 322 -14.73 -6.77 -9.16
N ASP A 323 -14.28 -5.87 -10.04
CA ASP A 323 -12.86 -5.80 -10.39
C ASP A 323 -12.07 -5.29 -9.18
N THR A 324 -11.27 -6.18 -8.59
CA THR A 324 -10.64 -5.96 -7.28
C THR A 324 -9.71 -4.76 -7.25
N TYR A 325 -8.89 -4.59 -8.28
CA TYR A 325 -7.83 -3.58 -8.29
C TYR A 325 -7.97 -2.71 -9.53
N LEU A 326 -8.43 -1.48 -9.34
CA LEU A 326 -8.63 -0.51 -10.42
C LEU A 326 -7.72 0.69 -10.21
N SER A 327 -6.92 0.99 -11.22
CA SER A 327 -6.11 2.21 -11.26
C SER A 327 -6.97 3.43 -11.63
N ALA A 328 -6.44 4.63 -11.39
CA ALA A 328 -7.07 5.90 -11.75
C ALA A 328 -7.49 6.01 -13.23
N ASP A 329 -6.78 5.33 -14.14
CA ASP A 329 -7.07 5.24 -15.58
C ASP A 329 -8.09 4.15 -15.95
N LEU A 330 -8.74 3.55 -14.94
CA LEU A 330 -9.67 2.42 -15.04
C LEU A 330 -9.03 1.12 -15.57
N SER A 331 -7.71 1.03 -15.61
CA SER A 331 -7.03 -0.21 -15.93
C SER A 331 -7.03 -1.17 -14.73
N ASN A 332 -7.13 -2.46 -15.02
CA ASN A 332 -7.06 -3.51 -14.00
C ASN A 332 -5.58 -3.71 -13.58
N ALA A 333 -5.31 -3.59 -12.27
CA ALA A 333 -3.99 -3.70 -11.68
C ALA A 333 -3.71 -5.06 -11.01
N ALA A 334 -4.62 -6.03 -11.08
CA ALA A 334 -4.53 -7.31 -10.37
C ALA A 334 -3.27 -8.12 -10.71
N GLY A 335 -2.78 -8.03 -11.95
CA GLY A 335 -1.54 -8.68 -12.38
C GLY A 335 -0.31 -8.25 -11.58
N LEU A 336 -0.31 -7.05 -10.99
CA LEU A 336 0.80 -6.52 -10.20
C LEU A 336 0.85 -7.08 -8.78
N PHE A 337 -0.25 -7.68 -8.30
CA PHE A 337 -0.38 -8.24 -6.96
C PHE A 337 0.00 -9.74 -6.90
N ASN A 338 0.54 -10.30 -7.98
CA ASN A 338 0.95 -11.72 -8.05
C ASN A 338 -0.17 -12.70 -7.63
N GLY A 339 -1.42 -12.37 -7.98
CA GLY A 339 -2.61 -13.16 -7.64
C GLY A 339 -3.06 -13.05 -6.18
N VAL A 340 -2.53 -12.10 -5.40
CA VAL A 340 -3.00 -11.83 -4.04
C VAL A 340 -4.21 -10.90 -4.09
N GLU A 341 -5.37 -11.41 -3.66
CA GLU A 341 -6.63 -10.67 -3.57
C GLU A 341 -7.13 -10.61 -2.13
N PRO A 342 -8.03 -9.66 -1.79
CA PRO A 342 -8.87 -9.72 -0.59
C PRO A 342 -9.73 -10.97 -0.62
N LEU A 343 -9.87 -11.63 0.52
CA LEU A 343 -10.60 -12.91 0.63
C LEU A 343 -11.74 -12.84 1.63
N TYR A 344 -11.65 -11.91 2.59
CA TYR A 344 -12.46 -11.96 3.79
C TYR A 344 -13.33 -10.72 3.91
N PRO A 345 -14.67 -10.88 3.88
CA PRO A 345 -15.54 -9.79 4.27
C PRO A 345 -15.50 -9.62 5.79
N VAL A 346 -15.89 -8.44 6.26
CA VAL A 346 -16.24 -8.20 7.65
C VAL A 346 -17.60 -8.89 7.91
N PRO A 347 -17.66 -9.93 8.76
CA PRO A 347 -18.88 -10.69 8.95
C PRO A 347 -20.03 -9.85 9.49
N GLN A 348 -21.25 -10.34 9.29
CA GLN A 348 -22.47 -9.82 9.90
C GLN A 348 -22.31 -9.63 11.42
N TYR A 349 -22.90 -8.56 11.95
CA TYR A 349 -22.89 -8.22 13.38
C TYR A 349 -21.49 -8.21 14.02
N THR A 350 -20.49 -7.70 13.29
CA THR A 350 -19.11 -7.55 13.78
C THR A 350 -18.88 -6.13 14.28
N GLY A 351 -18.59 -5.98 15.58
CA GLY A 351 -18.37 -4.68 16.20
C GLY A 351 -19.62 -3.80 16.22
N THR A 352 -19.49 -2.62 16.82
CA THR A 352 -20.51 -1.56 16.80
C THR A 352 -19.84 -0.21 16.56
N GLU A 353 -20.64 0.85 16.40
CA GLU A 353 -20.09 2.22 16.32
C GLU A 353 -19.33 2.60 17.60
N ASP A 354 -19.81 2.15 18.77
CA ASP A 354 -19.17 2.42 20.07
C ASP A 354 -18.00 1.48 20.40
N ASP A 355 -17.94 0.29 19.78
CA ASP A 355 -16.89 -0.72 19.94
C ASP A 355 -16.49 -1.31 18.57
N PRO A 356 -15.84 -0.49 17.72
CA PRO A 356 -15.47 -0.92 16.37
C PRO A 356 -14.23 -1.82 16.39
N VAL A 357 -14.08 -2.63 15.35
CA VAL A 357 -12.83 -3.33 15.08
C VAL A 357 -11.84 -2.34 14.48
N VAL A 358 -10.71 -2.15 15.16
CA VAL A 358 -9.67 -1.24 14.68
C VAL A 358 -8.77 -1.96 13.67
N MET A 359 -8.73 -1.47 12.44
CA MET A 359 -7.94 -2.03 11.36
C MET A 359 -6.77 -1.12 10.97
N PRO A 360 -5.53 -1.64 10.88
CA PRO A 360 -4.37 -0.85 10.50
C PRO A 360 -4.28 -0.68 8.98
N VAL A 361 -3.81 0.47 8.53
CA VAL A 361 -3.20 0.67 7.21
C VAL A 361 -1.74 1.07 7.42
N VAL A 362 -0.83 0.61 6.58
CA VAL A 362 0.59 1.00 6.65
C VAL A 362 0.98 1.71 5.36
N CYS A 363 1.53 2.92 5.47
CA CYS A 363 2.04 3.70 4.35
C CYS A 363 3.55 3.82 4.44
N GLN A 364 4.25 3.42 3.38
CA GLN A 364 5.62 3.81 3.13
C GLN A 364 5.64 4.73 1.92
N GLY A 365 5.85 6.03 2.12
CA GLY A 365 5.69 6.97 1.02
C GLY A 365 5.83 8.44 1.41
N PRO A 366 5.45 9.35 0.51
CA PRO A 366 5.50 10.77 0.78
C PRO A 366 4.56 11.18 1.92
N SER A 367 4.90 12.29 2.58
CA SER A 367 3.97 13.01 3.43
C SER A 367 2.77 13.44 2.60
N GLY A 368 1.57 13.36 3.15
CA GLY A 368 0.33 13.74 2.47
C GLY A 368 -0.35 12.64 1.67
N SER A 369 0.28 11.47 1.44
CA SER A 369 -0.41 10.33 0.83
C SER A 369 -1.60 9.90 1.68
N LYS A 370 -2.77 9.77 1.06
CA LYS A 370 -4.02 9.43 1.73
C LYS A 370 -4.43 7.98 1.51
N ALA A 371 -5.03 7.40 2.55
CA ALA A 371 -5.86 6.22 2.46
C ALA A 371 -7.30 6.61 2.80
N THR A 372 -8.26 6.19 1.98
CA THR A 372 -9.69 6.32 2.23
C THR A 372 -10.26 4.92 2.42
N LEU A 373 -11.09 4.74 3.46
CA LEU A 373 -11.90 3.55 3.65
C LEU A 373 -13.37 3.92 3.47
N ARG A 374 -14.08 3.17 2.64
CA ARG A 374 -15.54 3.26 2.47
C ARG A 374 -16.18 1.98 2.96
N GLN A 375 -17.20 2.11 3.81
CA GLN A 375 -18.00 1.01 4.34
C GLN A 375 -19.43 1.10 3.82
N ARG A 376 -19.73 0.36 2.74
CA ARG A 376 -21.10 0.23 2.21
C ARG A 376 -21.80 -0.93 2.88
N ARG A 377 -22.79 -0.61 3.70
CA ARG A 377 -23.52 -1.57 4.53
C ARG A 377 -24.87 -1.86 3.89
N PHE A 378 -25.15 -3.15 3.67
CA PHE A 378 -26.35 -3.63 3.01
C PHE A 378 -27.23 -4.43 3.97
N TRP A 379 -28.54 -4.27 3.86
CA TRP A 379 -29.53 -4.98 4.66
C TRP A 379 -30.46 -5.80 3.78
N SER A 380 -30.81 -7.01 4.21
CA SER A 380 -31.76 -7.85 3.45
C SER A 380 -33.19 -7.30 3.49
N ALA A 381 -33.53 -6.48 4.50
CA ALA A 381 -34.86 -5.91 4.72
C ALA A 381 -34.81 -4.46 5.24
N GLU A 382 -35.85 -3.68 4.92
CA GLU A 382 -35.97 -2.26 5.27
C GLU A 382 -35.97 -2.02 6.78
N SER A 383 -36.49 -2.97 7.56
CA SER A 383 -36.51 -2.89 9.03
C SER A 383 -35.11 -2.81 9.65
N GLY A 384 -34.07 -3.21 8.92
CA GLY A 384 -32.68 -3.06 9.34
C GLY A 384 -32.17 -1.61 9.28
N LEU A 385 -32.77 -0.74 8.46
CA LEU A 385 -32.34 0.66 8.31
C LEU A 385 -32.71 1.55 9.52
N THR A 386 -33.63 1.09 10.37
CA THR A 386 -34.13 1.85 11.53
C THR A 386 -33.52 1.44 12.86
N ALA A 387 -32.59 0.47 12.85
CA ALA A 387 -32.03 -0.18 14.04
C ALA A 387 -30.74 0.48 14.53
#